data_AF-A0A383EF90-F1
#
_entry.id   AF-A0A383EF90-F1
#
_cell.length_a   1.000
_cell.length_b   1.000
_cell.length_c   1.000
_cell.angle_alpha   90.00
_cell.angle_beta   90.00
_cell.angle_gamma   90.00
#
_symmetry.space_group_name_H-M   'P 1'
#
loop_
_entity.id
_entity.type
_entity.pdbx_description
1 polymer ?
#
loop_
_entity_poly.entity_id
_entity_poly.type
_entity_poly.pdbx_seq_one_letter_code
_entity_poly.pdbx_strand_id
1 'polypeptide(L)'
;MDLLDKIQSLLPVKDTLIQNLIGIEKESLRVSEDGSISQEPHPESYGSPLTNPAITTDFSEALIELVTEPFDSADKALNELAKIQHFVHHHLTPSERFWPASMPCILRGHTNIPIAQYGSSNLGIMKTV
;
A
#
# COMPACT_ATOMS: atom_id res chain seq x y z
N MET A 1 15.04 -17.05 32.32
CA MET A 1 16.10 -16.33 31.60
C MET A 1 15.65 -14.90 31.50
N ASP A 2 16.38 -13.99 32.15
CA ASP A 2 16.04 -12.57 32.23
C ASP A 2 16.19 -11.92 30.85
N LEU A 3 15.43 -10.84 30.58
CA LEU A 3 15.57 -10.07 29.33
C LEU A 3 16.99 -9.54 29.16
N LEU A 4 17.63 -9.18 30.28
CA LEU A 4 19.00 -8.71 30.32
C LEU A 4 19.99 -9.77 29.82
N ASP A 5 19.82 -11.03 30.24
CA ASP A 5 20.66 -12.16 29.80
C ASP A 5 20.55 -12.37 28.29
N LYS A 6 19.34 -12.24 27.74
CA LYS A 6 19.11 -12.35 26.29
C LYS A 6 19.79 -11.22 25.52
N ILE A 7 19.66 -9.97 25.98
CA ILE A 7 20.32 -8.82 25.34
C ILE A 7 21.85 -8.99 25.39
N GLN A 8 22.40 -9.40 26.53
CA GLN A 8 23.84 -9.64 26.67
C GLN A 8 24.34 -10.75 25.75
N SER A 9 23.54 -11.82 25.56
CA SER A 9 23.89 -12.90 24.63
C SER A 9 24.01 -12.45 23.16
N LEU A 10 23.39 -11.31 22.79
CA LEU A 10 23.42 -10.76 21.43
C LEU A 10 24.54 -9.74 21.22
N LEU A 11 25.20 -9.24 22.27
CA LEU A 11 26.29 -8.26 22.17
C LEU A 11 27.43 -8.68 21.23
N PRO A 12 27.89 -9.95 21.22
CA PRO A 12 28.96 -10.38 20.32
C PRO A 12 28.60 -10.30 18.83
N VAL A 13 27.30 -10.27 18.51
CA VAL A 13 26.78 -10.24 17.13
C VAL A 13 26.01 -8.95 16.83
N LYS A 14 26.06 -7.94 17.70
CA LYS A 14 25.25 -6.71 17.55
C LYS A 14 25.41 -6.04 16.18
N ASP A 15 26.61 -6.08 15.61
CA ASP A 15 26.91 -5.39 14.35
C ASP A 15 26.22 -6.07 13.16
N THR A 16 25.90 -7.37 13.26
CA THR A 16 25.12 -8.07 12.23
C THR A 16 23.65 -7.66 12.23
N LEU A 17 23.17 -7.03 13.31
CA LEU A 17 21.79 -6.53 13.42
C LEU A 17 21.60 -5.16 12.74
N ILE A 18 22.69 -4.46 12.37
CA ILE A 18 22.65 -3.09 11.83
C ILE A 18 22.48 -3.08 10.30
N GLN A 19 22.67 -4.23 9.64
CA GLN A 19 22.60 -4.34 8.17
C GLN A 19 21.20 -4.72 7.65
N ASN A 20 20.16 -4.66 8.49
CA ASN A 20 18.81 -5.00 8.05
C ASN A 20 18.24 -3.92 7.13
N LEU A 21 17.44 -4.34 6.17
CA LEU A 21 16.63 -3.46 5.34
C LEU A 21 15.17 -3.51 5.80
N ILE A 22 14.45 -2.42 5.57
CA ILE A 22 13.04 -2.22 5.93
C ILE A 22 12.30 -1.71 4.70
N GLY A 23 11.21 -2.37 4.35
CA GLY A 23 10.22 -1.88 3.37
C GLY A 23 8.85 -1.75 4.05
N ILE A 24 7.99 -0.91 3.49
CA ILE A 24 6.62 -0.71 3.97
C ILE A 24 5.66 -0.89 2.81
N GLU A 25 4.65 -1.73 3.04
CA GLU A 25 3.44 -1.84 2.22
C GLU A 25 2.29 -1.21 3.01
N LYS A 26 1.52 -0.33 2.37
CA LYS A 26 0.38 0.34 3.01
C LYS A 26 -0.81 0.39 2.06
N GLU A 27 -1.92 -0.20 2.51
CA GLU A 27 -3.18 -0.19 1.78
C GLU A 27 -4.12 0.93 2.21
N SER A 28 -4.97 1.40 1.29
CA SER A 28 -6.09 2.30 1.58
C SER A 28 -7.21 2.11 0.58
N LEU A 29 -8.45 2.16 1.03
CA LEU A 29 -9.57 2.29 0.11
C LEU A 29 -9.71 3.73 -0.39
N ARG A 30 -9.89 3.90 -1.69
CA ARG A 30 -10.51 5.08 -2.28
C ARG A 30 -12.01 5.03 -1.98
N VAL A 31 -12.55 6.13 -1.48
CA VAL A 31 -13.96 6.26 -1.11
C VAL A 31 -14.55 7.51 -1.73
N SER A 32 -15.84 7.45 -2.08
CA SER A 32 -16.61 8.62 -2.50
C SER A 32 -16.85 9.58 -1.33
N GLU A 33 -17.35 10.78 -1.61
CA GLU A 33 -17.65 11.80 -0.59
C GLU A 33 -18.59 11.32 0.54
N ASP A 34 -19.50 10.39 0.24
CA ASP A 34 -20.43 9.81 1.21
C ASP A 34 -19.80 8.69 2.07
N GLY A 35 -18.52 8.37 1.84
CA GLY A 35 -17.78 7.33 2.54
C GLY A 35 -18.02 5.91 2.02
N SER A 36 -18.73 5.75 0.90
CA SER A 36 -18.85 4.46 0.21
C SER A 36 -17.61 4.14 -0.63
N ILE A 37 -17.36 2.86 -0.85
CA ILE A 37 -16.24 2.42 -1.69
C ILE A 37 -16.36 3.01 -3.10
N SER A 38 -15.26 3.61 -3.58
CA SER A 38 -15.24 4.20 -4.92
C SER A 38 -15.48 3.14 -5.99
N GLN A 39 -16.21 3.52 -7.03
CA GLN A 39 -16.42 2.72 -8.24
C GLN A 39 -15.59 3.23 -9.42
N GLU A 40 -14.82 4.30 -9.22
CA GLU A 40 -13.96 4.87 -10.25
C GLU A 40 -12.75 3.97 -10.51
N PRO A 41 -12.27 3.88 -11.77
CA PRO A 41 -11.08 3.11 -12.11
C PRO A 41 -9.82 3.65 -11.40
N HIS A 42 -8.75 2.87 -11.43
CA HIS A 42 -7.43 3.32 -10.97
C HIS A 42 -7.04 4.61 -11.71
N PRO A 43 -6.68 5.70 -10.99
CA PRO A 43 -6.34 6.97 -11.63
C PRO A 43 -5.19 6.86 -12.63
N GLU A 44 -5.37 7.37 -13.85
CA GLU A 44 -4.35 7.32 -14.90
C GLU A 44 -3.02 7.97 -14.49
N SER A 45 -3.08 9.00 -13.62
CA SER A 45 -1.90 9.67 -13.06
C SER A 45 -1.01 8.75 -12.23
N TYR A 46 -1.53 7.62 -11.75
CA TYR A 46 -0.75 6.62 -11.02
C TYR A 46 -0.09 5.61 -11.97
N GLY A 47 -0.39 5.67 -13.27
CA GLY A 47 0.14 4.76 -14.27
C GLY A 47 -0.53 3.38 -14.22
N SER A 48 0.25 2.35 -14.55
CA SER A 48 -0.26 0.98 -14.63
C SER A 48 -0.10 0.28 -13.27
N PRO A 49 -1.18 -0.17 -12.61
CA PRO A 49 -1.07 -0.92 -11.36
C PRO A 49 -0.34 -2.26 -11.55
N LEU A 50 -0.29 -2.80 -12.78
CA LEU A 50 0.44 -4.05 -13.04
C LEU A 50 1.96 -3.89 -12.96
N THR A 51 2.49 -2.69 -13.25
CA THR A 51 3.93 -2.50 -13.51
C THR A 51 4.55 -1.33 -12.77
N ASN A 52 3.77 -0.46 -12.13
CA ASN A 52 4.31 0.62 -11.32
C ASN A 52 4.90 0.03 -10.02
N PRO A 53 6.18 0.29 -9.71
CA PRO A 53 6.85 -0.31 -8.56
C PRO A 53 6.42 0.25 -7.20
N ALA A 54 5.83 1.44 -7.16
CA ALA A 54 5.52 2.15 -5.91
C ALA A 54 4.02 2.27 -5.61
N ILE A 55 3.18 2.18 -6.64
CA ILE A 55 1.73 2.39 -6.54
C ILE A 55 1.03 1.29 -7.34
N THR A 56 0.32 0.41 -6.67
CA THR A 56 -0.47 -0.67 -7.27
C THR A 56 -1.87 -0.71 -6.65
N THR A 57 -2.65 -1.70 -7.05
CA THR A 57 -3.88 -2.12 -6.37
C THR A 57 -3.67 -3.51 -5.77
N ASP A 58 -4.43 -3.83 -4.73
CA ASP A 58 -4.56 -5.20 -4.22
C ASP A 58 -5.87 -5.82 -4.76
N PHE A 59 -6.74 -6.36 -3.90
CA PHE A 59 -7.94 -7.11 -4.29
C PHE A 59 -8.92 -6.28 -5.12
N SER A 60 -9.14 -5.02 -4.71
CA SER A 60 -10.13 -4.14 -5.33
C SER A 60 -9.45 -3.07 -6.16
N GLU A 61 -10.10 -2.67 -7.26
CA GLU A 61 -9.70 -1.51 -8.05
C GLU A 61 -9.62 -0.23 -7.20
N ALA A 62 -10.46 -0.14 -6.17
CA ALA A 62 -10.47 0.96 -5.22
C ALA A 62 -9.45 0.80 -4.08
N LEU A 63 -8.84 -0.37 -3.89
CA LEU A 63 -7.87 -0.63 -2.82
C LEU A 63 -6.46 -0.36 -3.34
N ILE A 64 -6.00 0.87 -3.14
CA ILE A 64 -4.63 1.26 -3.48
C ILE A 64 -3.66 0.62 -2.48
N GLU A 65 -2.51 0.17 -2.99
CA GLU A 65 -1.39 -0.32 -2.20
C GLU A 65 -0.14 0.49 -2.56
N LEU A 66 0.49 1.05 -1.54
CA LEU A 66 1.73 1.82 -1.66
C LEU A 66 2.88 0.97 -1.18
N VAL A 67 3.92 0.84 -2.01
CA VAL A 67 5.08 -0.02 -1.75
C VAL A 67 6.34 0.84 -1.75
N THR A 68 7.12 0.78 -0.68
CA THR A 68 8.44 1.45 -0.64
C THR A 68 9.55 0.51 -1.11
N GLU A 69 10.61 1.08 -1.66
CA GLU A 69 11.89 0.39 -1.77
C GLU A 69 12.42 -0.05 -0.38
N PRO A 70 13.33 -1.03 -0.31
CA PRO A 70 13.98 -1.42 0.94
C PRO A 70 15.04 -0.38 1.35
N PHE A 71 14.98 0.08 2.60
CA PHE A 71 15.92 1.07 3.17
C PHE A 71 16.65 0.55 4.42
N ASP A 72 17.85 1.07 4.65
CA ASP A 72 18.68 0.79 5.83
C ASP A 72 18.23 1.49 7.13
N SER A 73 17.09 2.20 7.11
CA SER A 73 16.58 2.94 8.26
C SER A 73 15.07 3.18 8.16
N ALA A 74 14.40 3.14 9.31
CA ALA A 74 12.96 3.39 9.41
C ALA A 74 12.59 4.80 8.91
N ASP A 75 13.40 5.81 9.23
CA ASP A 75 13.18 7.19 8.80
C ASP A 75 13.20 7.32 7.26
N LYS A 76 14.11 6.63 6.57
CA LYS A 76 14.15 6.65 5.09
C LYS A 76 12.91 5.98 4.50
N ALA A 77 12.48 4.83 5.05
CA ALA A 77 11.26 4.15 4.61
C ALA A 77 10.01 5.01 4.82
N LEU A 78 9.87 5.64 6.00
CA LEU A 78 8.76 6.55 6.30
C LEU A 78 8.77 7.80 5.41
N ASN A 79 9.95 8.37 5.13
CA ASN A 79 10.07 9.50 4.22
C ASN A 79 9.68 9.13 2.79
N GLU A 80 10.03 7.94 2.31
CA GLU A 80 9.61 7.48 0.99
C GLU A 80 8.10 7.25 0.92
N LEU A 81 7.54 6.57 1.92
CA LEU A 81 6.09 6.40 2.04
C LEU A 81 5.37 7.75 2.02
N ALA A 82 5.87 8.75 2.76
CA ALA A 82 5.28 10.08 2.78
C ALA A 82 5.31 10.77 1.41
N LYS A 83 6.36 10.58 0.59
CA LYS A 83 6.42 11.11 -0.78
C LYS A 83 5.39 10.44 -1.68
N ILE A 84 5.29 9.11 -1.63
CA ILE A 84 4.31 8.35 -2.41
C ILE A 84 2.89 8.80 -2.01
N GLN A 85 2.63 8.90 -0.70
CA GLN A 85 1.36 9.42 -0.17
C GLN A 85 1.07 10.83 -0.68
N HIS A 86 2.03 11.75 -0.63
CA HIS A 86 1.84 13.11 -1.14
C HIS A 86 1.46 13.10 -2.63
N PHE A 87 2.15 12.28 -3.43
CA PHE A 87 1.85 12.14 -4.85
C PHE A 87 0.42 11.62 -5.10
N VAL A 88 0.02 10.53 -4.45
CA VAL A 88 -1.32 9.97 -4.65
C VAL A 88 -2.41 10.90 -4.14
N HIS A 89 -2.21 11.55 -3.00
CA HIS A 89 -3.17 12.54 -2.50
C HIS A 89 -3.29 13.77 -3.41
N HIS A 90 -2.20 14.21 -4.03
CA HIS A 90 -2.20 15.37 -4.94
C HIS A 90 -2.99 15.10 -6.23
N HIS A 91 -2.93 13.86 -6.74
CA HIS A 91 -3.57 13.49 -8.00
C HIS A 91 -4.90 12.74 -7.82
N LEU A 92 -5.36 12.56 -6.57
CA LEU A 92 -6.67 11.98 -6.31
C LEU A 92 -7.77 12.92 -6.81
N THR A 93 -8.83 12.36 -7.39
CA THR A 93 -9.95 13.15 -7.88
C THR A 93 -10.64 13.91 -6.74
N PRO A 94 -11.17 15.13 -6.95
CA PRO A 94 -11.79 15.92 -5.88
C PRO A 94 -13.00 15.24 -5.21
N SER A 95 -13.67 14.32 -5.91
CA SER A 95 -14.82 13.55 -5.44
C SER A 95 -14.45 12.31 -4.62
N GLU A 96 -13.16 12.02 -4.46
CA GLU A 96 -12.66 10.87 -3.73
C GLU A 96 -11.81 11.25 -2.52
N ARG A 97 -11.71 10.32 -1.58
CA ARG A 97 -10.84 10.42 -0.40
C ARG A 97 -10.21 9.06 -0.14
N PHE A 98 -9.15 9.05 0.66
CA PHE A 98 -8.60 7.80 1.19
C PHE A 98 -9.21 7.48 2.55
N TRP A 99 -9.64 6.23 2.72
CA TRP A 99 -10.16 5.70 3.98
C TRP A 99 -9.03 5.54 5.00
N PRO A 100 -9.15 6.12 6.22
CA PRO A 100 -8.04 6.20 7.17
C PRO A 100 -7.95 5.01 8.15
N ALA A 101 -8.84 4.02 8.05
CA ALA A 101 -8.95 2.94 9.03
C ALA A 101 -8.84 1.56 8.39
N SER A 102 -8.46 0.55 9.20
CA SER A 102 -8.31 -0.83 8.71
C SER A 102 -9.65 -1.51 8.42
N MET A 103 -10.65 -1.32 9.29
CA MET A 103 -12.00 -1.85 9.03
C MET A 103 -12.62 -1.09 7.85
N PRO A 104 -13.36 -1.77 6.96
CA PRO A 104 -13.73 -1.20 5.67
C PRO A 104 -14.67 0.00 5.81
N CYS A 105 -14.66 0.83 4.76
CA CYS A 105 -15.63 1.89 4.54
C CYS A 105 -17.06 1.34 4.30
N ILE A 106 -18.00 2.19 3.88
CA ILE A 106 -19.38 1.76 3.63
C ILE A 106 -19.42 0.85 2.39
N LEU A 107 -19.63 -0.44 2.60
CA LEU A 107 -19.83 -1.45 1.55
C LEU A 107 -21.32 -1.77 1.41
N ARG A 108 -21.93 -1.42 0.27
CA ARG A 108 -23.35 -1.75 -0.02
C ARG A 108 -23.44 -3.13 -0.66
N GLY A 109 -23.30 -4.18 0.15
CA GLY A 109 -23.35 -5.59 -0.29
C GLY A 109 -22.07 -6.09 -0.97
N HIS A 110 -21.91 -7.41 -1.04
CA HIS A 110 -20.68 -8.05 -1.53
C HIS A 110 -20.44 -7.89 -3.04
N THR A 111 -21.50 -7.70 -3.83
CA THR A 111 -21.43 -7.66 -5.30
C THR A 111 -20.93 -6.32 -5.87
N ASN A 112 -20.68 -5.33 -5.01
CA ASN A 112 -20.36 -3.96 -5.41
C ASN A 112 -18.90 -3.58 -5.11
N ILE A 113 -18.03 -4.55 -4.83
CA ILE A 113 -16.59 -4.30 -4.70
C ILE A 113 -15.96 -4.45 -6.09
N PRO A 114 -15.43 -3.38 -6.70
CA PRO A 114 -14.82 -3.48 -8.03
C PRO A 114 -13.51 -4.26 -7.92
N ILE A 115 -13.35 -5.32 -8.70
CA ILE A 115 -12.12 -6.14 -8.72
C ILE A 115 -11.02 -5.39 -9.45
N ALA A 116 -9.79 -5.47 -8.93
CA ALA A 116 -8.63 -4.82 -9.56
C ALA A 116 -8.40 -5.27 -11.01
N GLN A 117 -8.19 -4.29 -11.89
CA GLN A 117 -8.01 -4.47 -13.32
C GLN A 117 -6.56 -4.24 -13.73
N TYR A 118 -5.93 -5.25 -14.33
CA TYR A 118 -4.52 -5.21 -14.74
C TYR A 118 -4.30 -5.23 -16.26
N GLY A 119 -5.36 -4.94 -17.04
CA GLY A 119 -5.33 -4.93 -18.50
C GLY A 119 -5.45 -6.32 -19.15
N SER A 120 -5.17 -6.40 -20.45
CA SER A 120 -5.46 -7.58 -21.30
C SER A 120 -4.27 -8.52 -21.54
N SER A 121 -3.11 -8.26 -20.93
CA SER A 121 -1.98 -9.20 -20.99
C SER A 121 -2.31 -10.49 -20.23
N ASN A 122 -1.71 -11.62 -20.58
CA ASN A 122 -1.93 -12.88 -19.85
C ASN A 122 -1.67 -12.75 -18.35
N LEU A 123 -0.63 -11.99 -17.97
CA LEU A 123 -0.31 -11.72 -16.56
C LEU A 123 -1.36 -10.85 -15.88
N GLY A 124 -1.86 -9.82 -16.59
CA GLY A 124 -2.93 -8.97 -16.08
C GLY A 124 -4.24 -9.74 -15.88
N ILE A 125 -4.65 -10.53 -16.87
CA ILE A 125 -5.83 -11.39 -16.79
C ILE A 125 -5.67 -12.39 -15.63
N MET A 126 -4.51 -13.03 -15.49
CA MET A 126 -4.25 -13.96 -14.39
C MET A 126 -4.37 -13.31 -13.00
N LYS A 127 -4.07 -12.01 -12.86
CA LYS A 127 -4.21 -11.29 -11.59
C LYS A 127 -5.65 -10.85 -11.29
N THR A 128 -6.47 -10.64 -12.33
CA THR A 128 -7.86 -10.20 -12.18
C THR A 128 -8.85 -11.35 -12.02
N VAL A 129 -8.56 -12.54 -12.58
CA VAL A 129 -9.47 -13.70 -12.66
C VAL A 129 -9.21 -14.74 -11.56
#